data_AF-Q0ANZ4-F1
#
_entry.id   AF-Q0ANZ4-F1
#
_cell.length_a   1.000
_cell.length_b   1.000
_cell.length_c   1.000
_cell.angle_alpha   90.00
_cell.angle_beta   90.00
_cell.angle_gamma   90.00
#
_symmetry.space_group_name_H-M   'P 1'
#
loop_
_entity.id
_entity.type
_entity.pdbx_description
1 polymer ?
#
loop_
_entity_poly.entity_id
_entity_poly.type
_entity_poly.pdbx_seq_one_letter_code
_entity_poly.pdbx_strand_id
1 'polypeptide(L)'
;MSLEDAIMEVDPTVFVDCLRYDQNGCEDIISSVAVPRAEREAVIKAVSGHFRHLDLAELDVLPPETRGEIRSKSSGAVFASVRILSYPTHTNRELTLMLAGEKPFATFHLGPGEVLDDAMFQPQHFEQHVEVGRIVRFESLLGRETSEQGRCIMFALPGEEWRFKAYEMLYLHGCRYGFSVYMEPLFGALYGYTEAQNNEFARLDACLRGSDWRP
;
A
#
# COMPACT_ATOMS: atom_id res chain seq x y z
N MET A 1 9.29 -18.26 16.20
CA MET A 1 9.86 -16.96 15.83
C MET A 1 8.85 -15.90 16.21
N SER A 2 9.17 -15.04 17.17
CA SER A 2 8.32 -13.90 17.52
C SER A 2 8.34 -12.88 16.39
N LEU A 3 7.35 -11.99 16.32
CA LEU A 3 7.36 -10.91 15.33
C LEU A 3 8.58 -9.98 15.54
N GLU A 4 9.03 -9.82 16.79
CA GLU A 4 10.28 -9.13 17.11
C GLU A 4 11.49 -9.85 16.49
N ASP A 5 11.57 -11.19 16.59
CA ASP A 5 12.66 -11.97 15.98
C ASP A 5 12.60 -11.92 14.44
N ALA A 6 11.40 -12.03 13.86
CA ALA A 6 11.19 -12.00 12.41
C ALA A 6 11.53 -10.64 11.82
N ILE A 7 11.20 -9.55 12.55
CA ILE A 7 11.60 -8.20 12.14
C ILE A 7 13.12 -8.09 12.26
N MET A 8 13.72 -8.43 13.40
CA MET A 8 15.16 -8.23 13.64
C MET A 8 16.10 -8.96 12.66
N GLU A 9 15.66 -10.08 12.07
CA GLU A 9 16.46 -10.88 11.13
C GLU A 9 16.58 -10.27 9.71
N VAL A 10 15.70 -9.35 9.32
CA VAL A 10 15.72 -8.71 7.98
C VAL A 10 16.34 -7.30 8.04
N ASP A 11 17.34 -7.03 7.19
CA ASP A 11 18.19 -5.83 7.06
C ASP A 11 17.42 -4.57 6.57
N PRO A 12 17.98 -3.34 6.61
CA PRO A 12 18.17 -2.42 7.75
C PRO A 12 17.10 -1.32 7.88
N THR A 13 16.07 -1.31 7.04
CA THR A 13 15.04 -0.26 7.00
C THR A 13 13.67 -0.89 7.17
N VAL A 14 13.00 -0.59 8.28
CA VAL A 14 11.58 -0.94 8.42
C VAL A 14 10.75 0.17 7.81
N PHE A 15 9.75 -0.19 7.00
CA PHE A 15 8.80 0.78 6.47
C PHE A 15 7.59 0.90 7.39
N VAL A 16 6.96 2.06 7.43
CA VAL A 16 5.74 2.36 8.18
C VAL A 16 4.71 2.86 7.19
N ASP A 17 3.69 2.05 6.91
CA ASP A 17 2.56 2.48 6.09
C ASP A 17 1.70 3.52 6.83
N CYS A 18 1.15 4.47 6.08
CA CYS A 18 0.21 5.48 6.55
C CYS A 18 -1.10 5.26 5.80
N LEU A 19 -2.19 4.98 6.53
CA LEU A 19 -3.50 4.69 5.93
C LEU A 19 -4.44 5.89 5.99
N ARG A 20 -5.23 6.14 4.93
CA ARG A 20 -6.46 6.94 5.00
C ARG A 20 -7.59 6.01 5.38
N TYR A 21 -8.39 6.42 6.35
CA TYR A 21 -9.72 5.87 6.56
C TYR A 21 -10.74 6.88 6.04
N ASP A 22 -11.65 6.42 5.18
CA ASP A 22 -12.87 7.17 4.91
C ASP A 22 -13.96 6.80 5.93
N GLN A 23 -15.10 7.50 5.84
CA GLN A 23 -16.28 7.24 6.68
C GLN A 23 -16.88 5.82 6.55
N ASN A 24 -16.41 5.04 5.57
CA ASN A 24 -16.85 3.68 5.29
C ASN A 24 -15.84 2.63 5.78
N GLY A 25 -14.72 3.05 6.38
CA GLY A 25 -13.67 2.15 6.87
C GLY A 25 -12.79 1.59 5.74
N CYS A 26 -12.78 2.21 4.56
CA CYS A 26 -11.87 1.84 3.48
C CYS A 26 -10.44 2.28 3.84
N GLU A 27 -9.51 1.33 3.80
CA GLU A 27 -8.09 1.54 4.06
C GLU A 27 -7.36 1.82 2.74
N ASP A 28 -6.92 3.06 2.53
CA ASP A 28 -5.98 3.36 1.44
C ASP A 28 -4.59 3.63 2.01
N ILE A 29 -3.58 2.86 1.57
CA ILE A 29 -2.18 3.19 1.89
C ILE A 29 -1.81 4.46 1.12
N ILE A 30 -1.66 5.56 1.86
CA ILE A 30 -1.32 6.88 1.32
C ILE A 30 0.20 6.99 1.10
N SER A 31 1.01 6.42 1.99
CA SER A 31 2.46 6.42 1.86
C SER A 31 3.15 5.40 2.77
N SER A 32 4.33 4.95 2.37
CA SER A 32 5.31 4.31 3.27
C SER A 32 6.39 5.30 3.72
N VAL A 33 6.73 5.26 5.01
CA VAL A 33 7.84 6.01 5.62
C VAL A 33 8.97 5.05 5.97
N ALA A 34 10.19 5.36 5.53
CA ALA A 34 11.37 4.58 5.90
C ALA A 34 11.82 4.97 7.32
N VAL A 35 11.87 4.01 8.24
CA VAL A 35 12.37 4.26 9.60
C VAL A 35 13.87 4.01 9.63
N PRO A 36 14.67 4.99 10.11
CA PRO A 36 16.10 4.81 10.26
C PRO A 36 16.44 3.64 11.19
N ARG A 37 17.51 2.92 10.87
CA ARG A 37 18.00 1.79 11.68
C ARG A 37 18.15 2.12 13.17
N ALA A 38 18.61 3.33 13.49
CA ALA A 38 18.81 3.79 14.87
C ALA A 38 17.50 3.91 15.67
N GLU A 39 16.38 4.10 14.98
CA GLU A 39 15.05 4.31 15.57
C GLU A 39 14.20 3.04 15.56
N ARG A 40 14.63 2.02 14.82
CA ARG A 40 13.92 0.77 14.58
C ARG A 40 13.46 0.07 15.85
N GLU A 41 14.34 -0.17 16.82
CA GLU A 41 13.97 -0.88 18.05
C GLU A 41 12.95 -0.10 18.87
N ALA A 42 13.02 1.24 18.87
CA ALA A 42 12.05 2.09 19.55
C ALA A 42 10.69 2.05 18.85
N VAL A 43 10.66 2.08 17.52
CA VAL A 43 9.43 1.94 16.74
C VAL A 43 8.84 0.55 16.91
N ILE A 44 9.64 -0.52 16.78
CA ILE A 44 9.20 -1.89 17.03
C ILE A 44 8.65 -2.01 18.44
N LYS A 45 9.35 -1.53 19.48
CA LYS A 45 8.92 -1.63 20.89
C LYS A 45 7.70 -0.79 21.21
N ALA A 46 7.54 0.37 20.57
CA ALA A 46 6.34 1.21 20.71
C ALA A 46 5.11 0.53 20.10
N VAL A 47 5.32 -0.29 19.06
CA VAL A 47 4.27 -1.00 18.32
C VAL A 47 4.11 -2.46 18.80
N SER A 48 5.15 -3.04 19.42
CA SER A 48 5.18 -4.42 19.88
C SER A 48 4.46 -4.53 21.22
N GLY A 49 3.50 -5.45 21.26
CA GLY A 49 2.58 -5.65 22.38
C GLY A 49 1.14 -5.27 22.06
N HIS A 50 0.90 -4.39 21.08
CA HIS A 50 -0.43 -4.06 20.58
C HIS A 50 -0.38 -3.68 19.09
N PHE A 51 -0.49 -4.66 18.20
CA PHE A 51 -0.76 -4.39 16.79
C PHE A 51 -2.21 -3.90 16.66
N ARG A 52 -2.40 -2.59 16.65
CA ARG A 52 -3.70 -1.91 16.54
C ARG A 52 -3.55 -0.59 15.81
N HIS A 53 -4.66 -0.06 15.29
CA HIS A 53 -4.73 1.31 14.78
C HIS A 53 -4.10 2.25 15.81
N LEU A 54 -3.06 3.01 15.43
CA LEU A 54 -2.50 4.02 16.31
C LEU A 54 -3.29 5.31 16.11
N ASP A 55 -3.81 5.86 17.19
CA ASP A 55 -4.35 7.21 17.15
C ASP A 55 -3.22 8.26 17.08
N LEU A 56 -3.60 9.50 16.79
CA LEU A 56 -2.64 10.61 16.64
C LEU A 56 -1.85 10.92 17.93
N ALA A 57 -2.34 10.50 19.10
CA ALA A 57 -1.68 10.65 20.39
C ALA A 57 -0.68 9.51 20.64
N GLU A 58 -0.97 8.30 20.14
CA GLU A 58 -0.04 7.17 20.18
C GLU A 58 1.15 7.36 19.22
N LEU A 59 0.99 8.12 18.13
CA LEU A 59 2.10 8.56 17.26
C LEU A 59 3.12 9.45 17.97
N ASP A 60 2.77 10.11 19.07
CA ASP A 60 3.70 10.97 19.82
C ASP A 60 4.74 10.17 20.63
N VAL A 61 4.57 8.85 20.73
CA VAL A 61 5.55 7.92 21.31
C VAL A 61 6.67 7.58 20.33
N LEU A 62 6.47 7.80 19.02
CA LEU A 62 7.49 7.58 18.00
C LEU A 62 8.58 8.66 18.07
N PRO A 63 9.82 8.34 17.66
CA PRO A 63 10.90 9.31 17.58
C PRO A 63 10.50 10.55 16.74
N PRO A 64 10.97 11.76 17.08
CA PRO A 64 10.53 13.00 16.45
C PRO A 64 10.72 13.03 14.93
N GLU A 65 11.78 12.40 14.40
CA GLU A 65 12.07 12.34 12.97
C GLU A 65 11.06 11.46 12.23
N THR A 66 10.89 10.20 12.67
CA THR A 66 9.85 9.28 12.15
C THR A 66 8.45 9.90 12.25
N ARG A 67 8.11 10.50 13.39
CA ARG A 67 6.82 11.19 13.59
C ARG A 67 6.64 12.37 12.65
N GLY A 68 7.68 13.18 12.45
CA GLY A 68 7.65 14.33 11.55
C GLY A 68 7.41 13.91 10.10
N GLU A 69 8.08 12.85 9.65
CA GLU A 69 7.89 12.31 8.30
C GLU A 69 6.48 11.72 8.11
N ILE A 70 5.98 10.94 9.07
CA ILE A 70 4.61 10.42 9.07
C ILE A 70 3.61 11.57 8.98
N ARG A 71 3.69 12.56 9.89
CA ARG A 71 2.77 13.71 9.90
C ARG A 71 2.83 14.54 8.62
N SER A 72 4.01 14.68 8.02
CA SER A 72 4.19 15.39 6.75
C SER A 72 3.53 14.65 5.58
N LYS A 73 3.64 13.32 5.53
CA LYS A 73 3.08 12.51 4.44
C LYS A 73 1.61 12.12 4.66
N SER A 74 1.12 12.23 5.90
CA SER A 74 -0.25 11.91 6.28
C SER A 74 -1.15 13.14 6.39
N SER A 75 -0.79 14.27 5.76
CA SER A 75 -1.57 15.51 5.87
C SER A 75 -3.03 15.28 5.49
N GLY A 76 -3.94 15.34 6.47
CA GLY A 76 -5.38 15.09 6.31
C GLY A 76 -5.87 13.69 6.73
N ALA A 77 -4.98 12.75 7.09
CA ALA A 77 -5.35 11.45 7.63
C ALA A 77 -5.77 11.56 9.11
N VAL A 78 -6.79 10.80 9.48
CA VAL A 78 -7.34 10.77 10.85
C VAL A 78 -6.59 9.76 11.75
N PHE A 79 -5.92 8.76 11.15
CA PHE A 79 -5.18 7.69 11.84
C PHE A 79 -3.95 7.26 11.04
N ALA A 80 -3.00 6.57 11.68
CA ALA A 80 -1.92 5.86 11.02
C ALA A 80 -1.90 4.40 11.48
N SER A 81 -1.78 3.44 10.55
CA SER A 81 -1.63 2.03 10.89
C SER A 81 -0.22 1.60 10.54
N VAL A 82 0.57 1.24 11.54
CA VAL A 82 1.97 0.90 11.34
C VAL A 82 2.09 -0.56 10.91
N ARG A 83 2.30 -0.78 9.61
CA ARG A 83 2.80 -2.06 9.08
C ARG A 83 4.31 -1.97 8.98
N ILE A 84 5.03 -2.90 9.63
CA ILE A 84 6.49 -3.01 9.52
C ILE A 84 6.81 -4.06 8.46
N LEU A 85 7.26 -3.60 7.29
CA LEU A 85 7.68 -4.45 6.17
C LEU A 85 9.18 -4.35 5.96
N SER A 86 9.80 -5.43 5.49
CA SER A 86 11.21 -5.49 5.09
C SER A 86 11.47 -4.86 3.72
N TYR A 87 10.43 -4.35 3.07
CA TYR A 87 10.48 -3.78 1.74
C TYR A 87 9.48 -2.63 1.62
N PRO A 88 9.75 -1.65 0.73
CA PRO A 88 8.84 -0.53 0.52
C PRO A 88 7.59 -0.94 -0.25
N THR A 89 6.43 -0.47 0.22
CA THR A 89 5.15 -0.48 -0.50
C THR A 89 4.74 0.98 -0.74
N HIS A 90 3.94 1.30 -1.76
CA HIS A 90 3.31 2.65 -1.93
C HIS A 90 4.24 3.87 -1.66
N THR A 91 5.37 3.95 -2.37
CA THR A 91 6.42 4.97 -2.10
C THR A 91 6.33 6.20 -2.99
N ASN A 92 5.30 6.32 -3.85
CA ASN A 92 5.25 7.28 -4.95
C ASN A 92 6.42 7.14 -5.94
N ARG A 93 7.09 5.97 -5.95
CA ARG A 93 8.18 5.61 -6.86
C ARG A 93 7.73 4.67 -7.96
N GLU A 94 6.43 4.38 -8.04
CA GLU A 94 5.84 3.41 -8.97
C GLU A 94 6.31 3.66 -10.40
N LEU A 95 6.27 4.91 -10.86
CA LEU A 95 6.75 5.25 -12.20
C LEU A 95 8.23 4.91 -12.39
N THR A 96 9.09 5.31 -11.46
CA THR A 96 10.53 5.03 -11.52
C THR A 96 10.81 3.54 -11.56
N LEU A 97 10.12 2.76 -10.70
CA LEU A 97 10.26 1.31 -10.64
C LEU A 97 9.74 0.62 -11.91
N MET A 98 8.65 1.13 -12.48
CA MET A 98 8.14 0.64 -13.76
C MET A 98 9.13 0.91 -14.89
N LEU A 99 9.64 2.13 -15.01
CA LEU A 99 10.63 2.48 -16.05
C LEU A 99 11.95 1.71 -15.91
N ALA A 100 12.30 1.26 -14.70
CA ALA A 100 13.44 0.38 -14.44
C ALA A 100 13.15 -1.11 -14.76
N GLY A 101 11.90 -1.48 -15.05
CA GLY A 101 11.48 -2.86 -15.28
C GLY A 101 11.31 -3.68 -13.99
N GLU A 102 11.38 -3.05 -12.83
CA GLU A 102 11.31 -3.72 -11.52
C GLU A 102 9.87 -3.94 -11.06
N LYS A 103 8.96 -3.05 -11.47
CA LYS A 103 7.52 -3.15 -11.16
C LYS A 103 6.75 -3.24 -12.48
N PRO A 104 6.04 -4.33 -12.79
CA PRO A 104 5.30 -4.45 -14.05
C PRO A 104 3.96 -3.68 -14.06
N PHE A 105 3.47 -3.28 -12.88
CA PHE A 105 2.09 -2.85 -12.70
C PHE A 105 1.89 -1.88 -11.54
N ALA A 106 1.04 -0.88 -11.71
CA ALA A 106 0.64 0.04 -10.67
C ALA A 106 -0.86 0.36 -10.77
N THR A 107 -1.51 0.59 -9.63
CA THR A 107 -2.92 0.99 -9.57
C THR A 107 -3.10 2.16 -8.61
N PHE A 108 -4.05 3.02 -8.95
CA PHE A 108 -4.42 4.21 -8.19
C PHE A 108 -5.93 4.29 -8.10
N HIS A 109 -6.46 4.31 -6.89
CA HIS A 109 -7.90 4.44 -6.64
C HIS A 109 -8.24 5.90 -6.35
N LEU A 110 -9.34 6.36 -6.95
CA LEU A 110 -9.93 7.67 -6.74
C LEU A 110 -11.35 7.49 -6.24
N GLY A 111 -11.68 8.17 -5.17
CA GLY A 111 -13.05 8.28 -4.69
C GLY A 111 -13.96 9.04 -5.66
N PRO A 112 -15.29 8.99 -5.45
CA PRO A 112 -16.25 9.73 -6.26
C PRO A 112 -15.96 11.23 -6.25
N GLY A 113 -15.76 11.83 -7.43
CA GLY A 113 -15.48 13.25 -7.58
C GLY A 113 -14.01 13.65 -7.31
N GLU A 114 -13.14 12.71 -6.93
CA GLU A 114 -11.71 12.97 -6.85
C GLU A 114 -11.10 13.06 -8.26
N VAL A 115 -10.20 14.04 -8.43
CA VAL A 115 -9.45 14.26 -9.66
C VAL A 115 -7.99 13.90 -9.39
N LEU A 116 -7.31 13.41 -10.42
CA LEU A 116 -5.86 13.20 -10.47
C LEU A 116 -5.09 14.53 -10.42
N ASP A 117 -5.17 15.24 -9.31
CA ASP A 117 -4.44 16.49 -9.15
C ASP A 117 -3.91 16.72 -7.73
N ASP A 118 -4.15 15.79 -6.80
CA ASP A 118 -3.58 15.92 -5.48
C ASP A 118 -2.08 15.63 -5.52
N ALA A 119 -1.30 16.59 -5.02
CA ALA A 119 0.15 16.74 -5.01
C ALA A 119 0.99 15.52 -4.55
N MET A 120 0.34 14.39 -4.27
CA MET A 120 0.92 13.07 -3.99
C MET A 120 1.12 12.22 -5.25
N PHE A 121 0.23 12.39 -6.22
CA PHE A 121 0.31 11.73 -7.52
C PHE A 121 0.82 12.76 -8.51
N GLN A 122 1.88 12.48 -9.25
CA GLN A 122 2.21 13.25 -10.45
C GLN A 122 1.82 12.45 -11.71
N PRO A 123 0.51 12.25 -11.98
CA PRO A 123 0.02 11.49 -13.13
C PRO A 123 0.45 12.13 -14.45
N GLN A 124 0.76 13.42 -14.45
CA GLN A 124 1.40 14.13 -15.56
C GLN A 124 2.71 13.44 -16.00
N HIS A 125 3.45 12.80 -15.08
CA HIS A 125 4.65 12.05 -15.42
C HIS A 125 4.31 10.72 -16.10
N PHE A 126 3.27 10.00 -15.66
CA PHE A 126 2.84 8.78 -16.34
C PHE A 126 2.34 9.05 -17.75
N GLU A 127 1.57 10.13 -17.95
CA GLU A 127 0.95 10.45 -19.24
C GLU A 127 1.99 10.62 -20.35
N GLN A 128 3.11 11.30 -20.07
CA GLN A 128 4.23 11.43 -21.01
C GLN A 128 4.80 10.07 -21.45
N HIS A 129 4.83 9.10 -20.54
CA HIS A 129 5.31 7.75 -20.84
C HIS A 129 4.26 6.89 -21.55
N VAL A 130 2.97 7.20 -21.34
CA VAL A 130 1.86 6.59 -22.08
C VAL A 130 1.84 7.06 -23.53
N GLU A 131 1.97 8.38 -23.76
CA GLU A 131 1.99 8.98 -25.10
C GLU A 131 3.08 8.39 -26.01
N VAL A 132 4.25 8.08 -25.43
CA VAL A 132 5.39 7.49 -26.17
C VAL A 132 5.42 5.96 -26.13
N GLY A 133 4.38 5.31 -25.58
CA GLY A 133 4.23 3.85 -25.58
C GLY A 133 5.18 3.10 -24.64
N ARG A 134 5.80 3.77 -23.67
CA ARG A 134 6.66 3.13 -22.65
C ARG A 134 5.86 2.47 -21.53
N ILE A 135 4.63 2.92 -21.32
CA ILE A 135 3.69 2.41 -20.32
C ILE A 135 2.30 2.38 -20.98
N VAL A 136 1.47 1.42 -20.61
CA VAL A 136 0.06 1.34 -21.04
C VAL A 136 -0.83 1.76 -19.89
N ARG A 137 -1.88 2.54 -20.18
CA ARG A 137 -2.87 2.99 -19.19
C ARG A 137 -4.22 2.34 -19.46
N PHE A 138 -4.89 1.92 -18.40
CA PHE A 138 -6.28 1.50 -18.42
C PHE A 138 -7.03 2.14 -17.25
N GLU A 139 -8.31 2.40 -17.43
CA GLU A 139 -9.16 2.95 -16.38
C GLU A 139 -10.41 2.10 -16.23
N SER A 140 -10.69 1.66 -15.00
CA SER A 140 -11.89 0.90 -14.65
C SER A 140 -12.72 1.67 -13.64
N LEU A 141 -14.05 1.57 -13.77
CA LEU A 141 -14.98 2.00 -12.74
C LEU A 141 -15.12 0.85 -11.74
N LEU A 142 -14.51 0.98 -10.57
CA LEU A 142 -14.56 -0.05 -9.53
C LEU A 142 -15.49 0.39 -8.41
N GLY A 143 -16.51 -0.42 -8.11
CA GLY A 143 -17.51 -0.14 -7.07
C GLY A 143 -18.81 -0.92 -7.25
N ARG A 144 -19.72 -0.85 -6.28
CA ARG A 144 -21.10 -1.33 -6.45
C ARG A 144 -21.85 -0.38 -7.40
N GLU A 145 -22.92 -0.85 -8.05
CA GLU A 145 -23.75 -0.07 -9.01
C GLU A 145 -24.53 1.12 -8.39
N THR A 146 -24.02 1.74 -7.33
CA THR A 146 -24.57 2.93 -6.69
C THR A 146 -23.78 4.17 -7.09
N SER A 147 -24.30 5.36 -6.79
CA SER A 147 -23.72 6.68 -7.09
C SER A 147 -22.36 6.98 -6.43
N GLU A 148 -21.67 5.97 -5.91
CA GLU A 148 -20.39 6.03 -5.18
C GLU A 148 -19.28 5.28 -5.93
N GLN A 149 -19.38 5.17 -7.26
CA GLN A 149 -18.35 4.49 -8.07
C GLN A 149 -17.05 5.29 -8.04
N GLY A 150 -16.02 4.69 -7.43
CA GLY A 150 -14.65 5.13 -7.55
C GLY A 150 -14.06 4.78 -8.92
N ARG A 151 -12.95 5.41 -9.26
CA ARG A 151 -12.17 5.11 -10.47
C ARG A 151 -10.87 4.45 -10.06
N CYS A 152 -10.52 3.35 -10.71
CA CYS A 152 -9.21 2.74 -10.58
C CYS A 152 -8.43 2.94 -11.88
N ILE A 153 -7.33 3.67 -11.79
CA ILE A 153 -6.40 3.87 -12.89
C ILE A 153 -5.28 2.88 -12.73
N MET A 154 -5.01 2.17 -13.81
CA MET A 154 -4.04 1.11 -13.84
C MET A 154 -3.01 1.41 -14.91
N PHE A 155 -1.75 1.13 -14.58
CA PHE A 155 -0.63 1.24 -15.49
C PHE A 155 0.10 -0.09 -15.56
N ALA A 156 0.50 -0.51 -16.75
CA ALA A 156 1.30 -1.72 -16.97
C ALA A 156 2.45 -1.43 -17.93
N LEU A 157 3.53 -2.22 -17.81
CA LEU A 157 4.54 -2.26 -18.87
C LEU A 157 3.96 -2.90 -20.15
N PRO A 158 4.47 -2.54 -21.35
CA PRO A 158 4.05 -3.18 -22.59
C PRO A 158 4.23 -4.71 -22.52
N GLY A 159 3.19 -5.47 -22.85
CA GLY A 159 3.14 -6.93 -22.70
C GLY A 159 2.62 -7.44 -21.35
N GLU A 160 2.44 -6.57 -20.36
CA GLU A 160 1.90 -6.88 -19.03
C GLU A 160 0.43 -6.46 -18.88
N GLU A 161 -0.27 -6.12 -19.97
CA GLU A 161 -1.65 -5.61 -19.97
C GLU A 161 -2.67 -6.62 -19.42
N TRP A 162 -2.32 -7.91 -19.42
CA TRP A 162 -3.12 -8.97 -18.83
C TRP A 162 -3.44 -8.71 -17.35
N ARG A 163 -2.58 -7.96 -16.66
CA ARG A 163 -2.75 -7.58 -15.25
C ARG A 163 -3.95 -6.68 -15.02
N PHE A 164 -4.36 -5.86 -16.00
CA PHE A 164 -5.56 -5.02 -15.89
C PHE A 164 -6.80 -5.86 -15.60
N LYS A 165 -7.02 -6.91 -16.40
CA LYS A 165 -8.22 -7.75 -16.26
C LYS A 165 -8.14 -8.63 -15.02
N ALA A 166 -6.96 -9.15 -14.70
CA ALA A 166 -6.75 -9.94 -13.49
C ALA A 166 -7.01 -9.12 -12.23
N TYR A 167 -6.54 -7.87 -12.20
CA TYR A 167 -6.79 -6.93 -11.11
C TYR A 167 -8.28 -6.63 -10.94
N GLU A 168 -8.94 -6.23 -12.03
CA GLU A 168 -10.38 -5.94 -12.01
C GLU A 168 -11.19 -7.13 -11.50
N MET A 169 -10.90 -8.35 -11.98
CA MET A 169 -11.57 -9.55 -11.51
C MET A 169 -11.35 -9.82 -10.02
N LEU A 170 -10.11 -9.68 -9.55
CA LEU A 170 -9.77 -9.90 -8.14
C LEU A 170 -10.42 -8.84 -7.24
N TYR A 171 -10.38 -7.57 -7.64
CA TYR A 171 -11.00 -6.48 -6.91
C TYR A 171 -12.52 -6.63 -6.84
N LEU A 172 -13.18 -6.89 -7.98
CA LEU A 172 -14.63 -7.11 -8.01
C LEU A 172 -15.05 -8.35 -7.21
N HIS A 173 -14.21 -9.40 -7.18
CA HIS A 173 -14.42 -10.54 -6.30
C HIS A 173 -14.42 -10.10 -4.82
N GLY A 174 -13.43 -9.30 -4.40
CA GLY A 174 -13.36 -8.73 -3.06
C GLY A 174 -14.57 -7.85 -2.73
N CYS A 175 -15.01 -6.98 -3.64
CA CYS A 175 -16.21 -6.15 -3.43
C CYS A 175 -17.50 -6.98 -3.25
N ARG A 176 -17.58 -8.15 -3.90
CA ARG A 176 -18.76 -9.02 -3.88
C ARG A 176 -18.78 -9.98 -2.70
N TYR A 177 -17.62 -10.57 -2.36
CA TYR A 177 -17.52 -11.67 -1.41
C TYR A 177 -16.73 -11.31 -0.13
N GLY A 178 -16.18 -10.10 -0.06
CA GLY A 178 -15.32 -9.64 1.02
C GLY A 178 -13.84 -9.79 0.67
N PHE A 179 -13.06 -8.78 1.04
CA PHE A 179 -11.61 -8.85 1.00
C PHE A 179 -11.10 -9.75 2.14
N SER A 180 -10.13 -10.61 1.84
CA SER A 180 -9.51 -11.49 2.82
C SER A 180 -7.99 -11.46 2.70
N VAL A 181 -7.32 -11.88 3.77
CA VAL A 181 -5.85 -11.99 3.86
C VAL A 181 -5.26 -12.85 2.73
N TYR A 182 -6.05 -13.80 2.20
CA TYR A 182 -5.65 -14.69 1.10
C TYR A 182 -5.64 -14.02 -0.27
N MET A 183 -6.21 -12.83 -0.38
CA MET A 183 -6.17 -12.05 -1.61
C MET A 183 -4.92 -11.17 -1.69
N GLU A 184 -4.29 -10.84 -0.58
CA GLU A 184 -3.11 -9.96 -0.54
C GLU A 184 -1.95 -10.51 -1.40
N PRO A 185 -1.60 -11.82 -1.34
CA PRO A 185 -0.58 -12.36 -2.23
C PRO A 185 -0.96 -12.31 -3.71
N LEU A 186 -2.25 -12.40 -4.03
CA LEU A 186 -2.73 -12.32 -5.41
C LEU A 186 -2.57 -10.90 -5.94
N PHE A 187 -2.94 -9.88 -5.15
CA PHE A 187 -2.67 -8.49 -5.50
C PHE A 187 -1.17 -8.22 -5.59
N GLY A 188 -0.39 -8.72 -4.64
CA GLY A 188 1.05 -8.53 -4.62
C GLY A 188 1.76 -9.14 -5.82
N ALA A 189 1.34 -10.33 -6.27
CA ALA A 189 1.82 -10.95 -7.50
C ALA A 189 1.49 -10.11 -8.76
N LEU A 190 0.32 -9.45 -8.78
CA LEU A 190 -0.02 -8.51 -9.85
C LEU A 190 0.90 -7.29 -9.85
N TYR A 191 1.35 -6.80 -8.69
CA TYR A 191 2.34 -5.72 -8.60
C TYR A 191 3.78 -6.16 -8.84
N GLY A 192 4.06 -7.46 -8.94
CA GLY A 192 5.41 -8.00 -9.15
C GLY A 192 6.20 -8.24 -7.86
N TYR A 193 5.56 -8.23 -6.69
CA TYR A 193 6.23 -8.63 -5.45
C TYR A 193 6.52 -10.14 -5.43
N THR A 194 7.65 -10.49 -4.81
CA THR A 194 8.08 -11.88 -4.63
C THR A 194 7.17 -12.63 -3.65
N GLU A 195 7.22 -13.97 -3.69
CA GLU A 195 6.47 -14.81 -2.75
C GLU A 195 6.80 -14.50 -1.28
N ALA A 196 8.07 -14.25 -0.97
CA ALA A 196 8.49 -13.89 0.38
C ALA A 196 7.86 -12.57 0.86
N GLN A 197 7.86 -11.55 -0.01
CA GLN A 197 7.23 -10.25 0.27
C GLN A 197 5.71 -10.40 0.45
N ASN A 198 5.07 -11.15 -0.44
CA ASN A 198 3.62 -11.41 -0.37
C ASN A 198 3.24 -12.16 0.93
N ASN A 199 4.04 -13.13 1.34
CA ASN A 199 3.83 -13.89 2.58
C ASN A 199 4.04 -13.03 3.82
N GLU A 200 5.03 -12.12 3.80
CA GLU A 200 5.26 -11.15 4.86
C GLU A 200 4.04 -10.21 5.00
N PHE A 201 3.57 -9.64 3.89
CA PHE A 201 2.42 -8.75 3.89
C PHE A 201 1.14 -9.46 4.38
N ALA A 202 0.83 -10.64 3.84
CA ALA A 202 -0.36 -11.41 4.22
C ALA A 202 -0.35 -11.83 5.69
N ARG A 203 0.83 -12.17 6.24
CA ARG A 203 1.00 -12.49 7.66
C ARG A 203 0.68 -11.28 8.54
N LEU A 204 1.18 -10.10 8.17
CA LEU A 204 0.91 -8.87 8.91
C LEU A 204 -0.55 -8.45 8.81
N ASP A 205 -1.15 -8.55 7.62
CA ASP A 205 -2.56 -8.26 7.40
C ASP A 205 -3.48 -9.20 8.22
N ALA A 206 -3.11 -10.48 8.31
CA ALA A 206 -3.83 -11.43 9.16
C ALA A 206 -3.74 -11.11 10.65
N CYS A 207 -2.57 -10.68 11.14
CA CYS A 207 -2.44 -10.17 12.50
C CYS A 207 -3.35 -8.96 12.75
N LEU A 208 -3.42 -8.01 11.81
CA LEU A 208 -4.29 -6.82 11.93
C LEU A 208 -5.77 -7.18 11.95
N ARG A 209 -6.19 -8.16 11.14
CA ARG A 209 -7.59 -8.60 11.05
C ARG A 209 -7.99 -9.64 12.10
N GLY A 210 -7.09 -10.02 13.01
CA GLY A 210 -7.31 -11.12 13.97
C GLY A 210 -7.63 -12.45 13.29
N SER A 211 -7.07 -12.67 12.10
CA SER A 211 -7.29 -13.81 11.22
C SER A 211 -6.08 -14.75 11.22
N ASP A 212 -6.29 -16.01 10.83
CA ASP A 212 -5.21 -16.97 10.64
C ASP A 212 -4.66 -16.90 9.20
N TRP A 213 -3.34 -16.77 9.07
CA TRP A 213 -2.61 -16.91 7.79
C TRP A 213 -1.85 -18.24 7.75
N ARG A 214 -2.03 -19.00 6.66
CA ARG A 214 -1.24 -20.20 6.34
C ARG A 214 -0.86 -20.16 4.85
N PRO A 215 0.44 -20.02 4.53
CA PRO A 215 0.90 -20.02 3.14
C PRO A 215 0.71 -21.37 2.45
#